data_AF-A0A9K3HQ37-F1
#
_entry.id   AF-A0A9K3HQ37-F1
#
_cell.length_a   1.000
_cell.length_b   1.000
_cell.length_c   1.000
_cell.angle_alpha   90.00
_cell.angle_beta   90.00
_cell.angle_gamma   90.00
#
_symmetry.space_group_name_H-M   'P 1'
#
loop_
_entity.id
_entity.type
_entity.pdbx_description
1 polymer ?
#
loop_
_entity_poly.entity_id
_entity_poly.type
_entity_poly.pdbx_seq_one_letter_code
_entity_poly.pdbx_strand_id
1 'polypeptide(L)'
;MNSHRSHVVLLLLIAAHGLSAPVAVASEEKVKLTLYYEALCPACADFIVNELYKIFVNGLISVVDLKLSPYGNAKITSNGTIVCQIAFVILIGGTIYKIYF
;
A
#
# COMPACT_ATOMS: atom_id res chain seq x y z
N MET A 1 38.54 37.06 37.68
CA MET A 1 37.75 35.89 38.13
C MET A 1 36.42 35.67 37.38
N ASN A 2 36.02 36.55 36.44
CA ASN A 2 34.71 36.49 35.78
C ASN A 2 34.74 35.91 34.34
N SER A 3 35.85 36.06 33.62
CA SER A 3 36.01 35.51 32.25
C SER A 3 36.08 33.98 32.25
N HIS A 4 36.84 33.37 33.17
CA HIS A 4 36.95 31.91 33.31
C HIS A 4 35.63 31.24 33.70
N ARG A 5 34.77 31.93 34.48
CA ARG A 5 33.44 31.45 34.85
C ARG A 5 32.46 31.48 33.67
N SER A 6 32.58 32.47 32.79
CA SER A 6 31.74 32.60 31.59
C SER A 6 32.02 31.52 30.54
N HIS A 7 33.28 31.17 30.30
CA HIS A 7 33.65 30.06 29.40
C HIS A 7 33.21 28.70 29.93
N VAL A 8 33.27 28.48 31.25
CA VAL A 8 32.79 27.25 31.88
C VAL A 8 31.27 27.11 31.72
N VAL A 9 30.51 28.19 31.88
CA VAL A 9 29.05 28.18 31.65
C VAL A 9 28.74 27.90 30.18
N LEU A 10 29.49 28.49 29.24
CA LEU A 10 29.31 28.24 27.82
C LEU A 10 29.61 26.78 27.44
N LEU A 11 30.66 26.18 27.99
CA LEU A 11 31.00 24.77 27.79
C LEU A 11 29.94 23.81 28.35
N LEU A 12 29.36 24.13 29.52
CA LEU A 12 28.29 23.34 30.13
C LEU A 12 26.99 23.39 29.30
N LEU A 13 26.68 24.54 28.70
CA LEU A 13 25.53 24.68 27.81
C LEU A 13 25.72 23.85 26.53
N ILE A 14 26.91 23.86 25.91
CA ILE A 14 27.18 23.07 24.70
C ILE A 14 27.09 21.56 24.99
N ALA A 15 27.56 21.10 26.15
CA ALA A 15 27.45 19.70 26.57
C ALA A 15 25.99 19.23 26.75
N ALA A 16 25.06 20.13 27.09
CA ALA A 16 23.64 19.82 27.25
C ALA A 16 22.89 19.65 25.92
N HIS A 17 23.40 20.18 24.80
CA HIS A 17 22.78 20.06 23.47
C HIS A 17 23.18 18.78 22.73
N GLY A 18 24.16 18.03 23.23
CA GLY A 18 24.70 16.83 22.58
C GLY A 18 23.90 15.54 22.83
N LEU A 19 22.84 15.58 23.65
CA LEU A 19 22.09 14.39 24.06
C LEU A 19 20.64 14.42 23.59
N SER A 20 20.40 14.69 22.30
CA SER A 20 19.11 14.39 21.68
C SER A 20 19.10 12.91 21.31
N ALA A 21 18.55 12.05 22.18
CA ALA A 21 18.23 10.68 21.81
C ALA A 21 17.29 10.72 20.58
N PRO A 22 17.48 9.85 19.57
CA PRO A 22 16.49 9.74 18.51
C PRO A 22 15.17 9.28 19.15
N VAL A 23 14.18 10.15 19.16
CA VAL A 23 12.81 9.76 19.47
C VAL A 23 12.40 8.79 18.36
N ALA A 24 12.32 7.51 18.69
CA ALA A 24 11.72 6.53 17.80
C ALA A 24 10.25 6.95 17.62
N VAL A 25 9.96 7.57 16.48
CA VAL A 25 8.58 7.82 16.06
C VAL A 25 7.95 6.44 15.93
N ALA A 26 7.08 6.08 16.86
CA ALA A 26 6.25 4.90 16.72
C ALA A 26 5.46 5.09 15.42
N SER A 27 5.77 4.29 14.40
CA SER A 27 4.99 4.26 13.17
C SER A 27 3.56 3.93 13.57
N GLU A 28 2.63 4.86 13.31
CA GLU A 28 1.21 4.55 13.44
C GLU A 28 0.92 3.31 12.57
N GLU A 29 0.42 2.25 13.20
CA GLU A 29 0.11 1.01 12.47
C GLU A 29 -1.09 1.29 11.57
N LYS A 30 -0.85 1.31 10.25
CA LYS A 30 -1.91 1.48 9.27
C LYS A 30 -2.84 0.28 9.26
N VAL A 31 -4.12 0.54 9.03
CA VAL A 31 -5.13 -0.50 8.84
C VAL A 31 -4.86 -1.24 7.54
N LYS A 32 -4.56 -2.54 7.62
CA LYS A 32 -4.33 -3.39 6.46
C LYS A 32 -5.64 -3.67 5.73
N LEU A 33 -5.70 -3.31 4.46
CA LEU A 33 -6.84 -3.58 3.57
C LEU A 33 -6.33 -4.30 2.33
N THR A 34 -6.76 -5.54 2.10
CA THR A 34 -6.45 -6.27 0.86
C THR A 34 -7.74 -6.54 0.09
N LEU A 35 -7.81 -6.05 -1.15
CA LEU A 35 -8.89 -6.36 -2.07
C LEU A 35 -8.46 -7.48 -3.01
N TYR A 36 -9.13 -8.63 -2.92
CA TYR A 36 -9.02 -9.71 -3.90
C TYR A 36 -10.09 -9.51 -4.97
N TYR A 37 -9.67 -9.42 -6.23
CA TYR A 37 -10.56 -9.11 -7.33
C TYR A 37 -10.19 -9.90 -8.59
N GLU A 38 -11.12 -9.95 -9.55
CA GLU A 38 -10.88 -10.46 -10.89
C GLU A 38 -10.84 -9.27 -11.86
N ALA A 39 -9.81 -9.20 -12.72
CA ALA A 39 -9.61 -8.07 -13.64
C ALA A 39 -10.80 -7.85 -14.59
N LEU A 40 -11.53 -8.91 -14.95
CA LEU A 40 -12.65 -8.88 -15.88
C LEU A 40 -14.03 -8.99 -15.21
N CYS A 41 -14.10 -8.90 -13.88
CA CYS A 41 -15.37 -8.94 -13.16
C CYS A 41 -16.03 -7.54 -13.13
N PRO A 42 -17.26 -7.38 -13.69
CA PRO A 42 -17.94 -6.08 -13.70
C PRO A 42 -18.17 -5.50 -12.30
N ALA A 43 -18.57 -6.33 -11.33
CA ALA A 43 -18.81 -5.88 -9.96
C ALA A 43 -17.51 -5.48 -9.25
N CYS A 44 -16.39 -6.15 -9.52
CA CYS A 44 -15.08 -5.75 -9.01
C CYS A 44 -14.66 -4.40 -9.58
N ALA A 45 -14.83 -4.19 -10.88
CA ALA A 45 -14.54 -2.92 -11.53
C ALA A 45 -15.41 -1.79 -10.96
N ASP A 46 -16.71 -2.03 -10.81
CA ASP A 46 -17.65 -1.08 -10.21
C ASP A 46 -17.24 -0.71 -8.77
N PHE A 47 -16.93 -1.69 -7.93
CA PHE A 47 -16.45 -1.43 -6.57
C PHE A 47 -15.15 -0.61 -6.57
N ILE A 48 -14.17 -0.93 -7.41
CA ILE A 48 -12.90 -0.19 -7.45
C ILE A 48 -13.12 1.27 -7.86
N VAL A 49 -13.91 1.48 -8.91
CA VAL A 49 -14.12 2.80 -9.52
C VAL A 49 -15.07 3.67 -8.69
N ASN A 50 -16.16 3.10 -8.16
CA ASN A 50 -17.24 3.87 -7.54
C ASN A 50 -17.19 3.83 -6.01
N GLU A 51 -16.56 2.83 -5.38
CA GLU A 51 -16.51 2.69 -3.92
C GLU A 51 -15.10 2.86 -3.36
N LEU A 52 -14.15 2.04 -3.78
CA LEU A 52 -12.78 2.06 -3.25
C LEU A 52 -12.10 3.41 -3.50
N TYR A 53 -12.35 4.06 -4.63
CA TYR A 53 -11.77 5.37 -4.93
C TYR A 53 -12.02 6.41 -3.82
N LYS A 54 -13.14 6.28 -3.09
CA LYS A 54 -13.54 7.22 -2.02
C LYS A 54 -12.50 7.31 -0.90
N ILE A 55 -11.70 6.27 -0.67
CA ILE A 55 -10.65 6.30 0.35
C ILE A 55 -9.53 7.29 0.02
N PHE A 56 -9.29 7.55 -1.28
CA PHE A 56 -8.27 8.48 -1.74
C PHE A 56 -8.71 9.94 -1.61
N VAL A 57 -10.01 10.22 -1.82
CA VAL A 57 -10.56 11.58 -1.74
C VAL A 57 -10.92 12.00 -0.33
N ASN A 58 -11.38 11.07 0.52
CA ASN A 58 -11.80 11.38 1.89
C ASN A 58 -10.64 11.33 2.90
N GLY A 59 -9.39 11.15 2.43
CA GLY A 59 -8.19 11.13 3.28
C GLY A 59 -7.94 9.83 4.04
N LEU A 60 -8.82 8.82 3.93
CA LEU A 60 -8.64 7.52 4.61
C LEU A 60 -7.37 6.79 4.16
N ILE A 61 -6.88 7.05 2.95
CA ILE A 61 -5.63 6.45 2.45
C ILE A 61 -4.41 6.76 3.34
N SER A 62 -4.45 7.83 4.14
CA SER A 62 -3.39 8.16 5.10
C SER A 62 -3.22 7.10 6.19
N VAL A 63 -4.31 6.48 6.61
CA VAL A 63 -4.37 5.48 7.70
C VAL A 63 -4.53 4.04 7.20
N VAL A 64 -4.59 3.82 5.89
CA VAL A 64 -4.79 2.49 5.27
C VAL A 64 -3.52 2.04 4.54
N ASP A 65 -3.15 0.78 4.74
CA ASP A 65 -2.19 0.04 3.90
C ASP A 65 -2.99 -0.82 2.90
N LEU A 66 -3.23 -0.26 1.71
CA LEU A 66 -4.04 -0.89 0.66
C LEU A 66 -3.20 -1.81 -0.23
N LYS A 67 -3.63 -3.06 -0.38
CA LYS A 67 -3.15 -4.02 -1.37
C LYS A 67 -4.25 -4.46 -2.32
N LEU A 68 -3.93 -4.51 -3.60
CA LEU A 68 -4.79 -5.08 -4.64
C LEU A 68 -4.21 -6.41 -5.11
N SER A 69 -5.01 -7.47 -5.07
CA SER A 69 -4.62 -8.83 -5.43
C SER A 69 -5.51 -9.37 -6.56
N PRO A 70 -5.01 -9.41 -7.81
CA PRO A 70 -5.77 -9.89 -8.97
C PRO A 70 -5.77 -11.43 -9.00
N TYR A 71 -6.65 -12.04 -8.22
CA TYR A 71 -6.82 -13.50 -8.16
C TYR A 71 -8.30 -13.86 -8.14
N GLY A 72 -9.05 -13.30 -7.17
CA GLY A 72 -10.49 -13.48 -7.05
C GLY A 72 -10.90 -14.96 -7.04
N ASN A 73 -11.77 -15.36 -7.97
CA ASN A 73 -12.28 -16.73 -8.07
C ASN A 73 -11.42 -17.68 -8.93
N ALA A 74 -10.18 -17.29 -9.27
CA ALA A 74 -9.28 -18.16 -10.00
C ALA A 74 -8.98 -19.45 -9.21
N LYS A 75 -8.74 -20.54 -9.93
CA LYS A 75 -8.42 -21.86 -9.37
C LYS A 75 -7.09 -22.36 -9.92
N ILE A 76 -6.31 -23.00 -9.06
CA ILE A 76 -5.08 -23.68 -9.48
C ILE A 76 -5.43 -25.15 -9.75
N THR A 77 -5.11 -25.63 -10.96
CA THR A 77 -5.28 -27.04 -11.32
C THR A 77 -4.15 -27.89 -10.74
N SER A 78 -4.28 -29.22 -10.79
CA SER A 78 -3.23 -30.17 -10.36
C SER A 78 -1.89 -29.94 -11.05
N ASN A 79 -1.89 -29.35 -12.24
CA ASN A 79 -0.69 -29.11 -13.04
C ASN A 79 -0.12 -27.69 -12.84
N GLY A 80 -0.62 -26.96 -11.83
CA GLY A 80 -0.18 -25.59 -11.53
C GLY A 80 -0.76 -24.52 -12.45
N THR A 81 -1.67 -24.88 -13.37
CA THR A 81 -2.32 -23.90 -14.25
C THR A 81 -3.35 -23.10 -13.47
N ILE A 82 -3.29 -21.77 -13.60
CA ILE A 82 -4.31 -20.88 -13.04
C ILE A 82 -5.46 -20.77 -14.06
N VAL A 83 -6.68 -21.00 -13.60
CA VAL A 83 -7.91 -20.94 -14.39
C VAL A 83 -8.84 -19.90 -13.78
N CYS A 84 -9.10 -18.84 -14.53
CA CYS A 84 -10.04 -17.78 -14.15
C CYS A 84 -11.48 -18.13 -14.59
N GLN A 85 -12.50 -17.57 -13.91
CA GLN A 85 -13.90 -17.81 -14.26
C GLN A 85 -14.31 -17.09 -15.55
N ILE A 86 -13.81 -15.87 -15.73
CA ILE A 86 -14.09 -15.02 -16.90
C ILE A 86 -12.82 -14.95 -17.75
N ALA A 87 -12.94 -15.38 -19.01
CA ALA A 87 -11.92 -15.19 -20.03
C ALA A 87 -12.41 -14.15 -21.03
N PHE A 88 -11.56 -13.21 -21.42
CA PHE A 88 -11.86 -12.32 -22.54
C PHE A 88 -11.70 -13.13 -23.83
N VAL A 89 -12.81 -13.34 -24.53
CA VAL A 89 -12.83 -14.01 -25.82
C VAL A 89 -12.73 -12.94 -26.91
N ILE A 90 -11.60 -12.88 -27.60
CA ILE A 90 -11.45 -12.05 -28.81
C ILE A 90 -11.69 -12.93 -30.02
N LEU A 91 -12.53 -12.44 -30.94
CA LEU A 91 -12.66 -13.00 -32.28
C LEU A 91 -11.79 -12.18 -33.25
N ILE A 92 -10.72 -12.77 -33.78
CA ILE A 92 -9.94 -12.17 -34.89
C ILE A 92 -10.01 -13.12 -36.07
N GLY A 93 -10.62 -12.66 -37.17
CA GLY A 93 -10.73 -13.45 -38.42
C GLY A 93 -11.50 -14.77 -38.27
N GLY A 94 -12.47 -14.86 -37.36
CA GLY A 94 -13.23 -16.08 -37.09
C GLY A 94 -12.56 -17.07 -36.11
N THR A 95 -11.33 -16.78 -35.67
CA THR A 95 -10.63 -17.58 -34.66
C THR A 95 -10.93 -17.04 -33.26
N ILE A 96 -11.28 -17.95 -32.34
CA ILE A 96 -11.51 -17.66 -30.92
C ILE A 96 -10.16 -17.61 -30.20
N TYR A 97 -9.75 -16.43 -29.76
CA TYR A 97 -8.62 -16.24 -28.85
C TYR A 97 -9.15 -16.07 -27.43
N LYS A 98 -8.79 -17.00 -26.55
CA LYS A 98 -9.00 -16.84 -25.11
C LYS A 98 -7.75 -16.18 -24.54
N ILE A 99 -7.88 -14.93 -24.11
CA ILE A 99 -6.82 -14.28 -23.34
C ILE A 99 -7.02 -14.68 -21.88
N TYR A 100 -6.05 -15.44 -21.39
CA TYR A 100 -5.86 -15.68 -19.97
C TYR A 100 -4.85 -14.63 -19.50
N PHE A 101 -5.26 -13.75 -18.59
CA PHE A 101 -4.34 -12.87 -17.88
C PHE A 101 -3.64 -13.65 -16.76
#